data_AF-A0A7K1ZIX3-F1
#
_entry.id   AF-A0A7K1ZIX3-F1
#
_cell.length_a   1.000
_cell.length_b   1.000
_cell.length_c   1.000
_cell.angle_alpha   90.00
_cell.angle_beta   90.00
_cell.angle_gamma   90.00
#
_symmetry.space_group_name_H-M   'P 1'
#
loop_
_entity.id
_entity.type
_entity.pdbx_description
1 polymer ?
#
loop_
_entity_poly.entity_id
_entity_poly.type
_entity_poly.pdbx_seq_one_letter_code
_entity_poly.pdbx_strand_id
1 'polypeptide(L)'
;MRAAFFPIFFALVFGISGAAPPDRDASPPLYYSIERDGTLYARPDRTAPLPDFRPLALQEPLFMLDAQDGWLHVRTMDDVTGFVPEEAVSNVWLRISKKQQTLFVYRGADLAMRISVDLGLNAIMDKVRRGGTLEPDHWRTPEGNFHIVAKNPNSKFYKALVLNYPSAEDAERGIRSGLITEEEYDAIMEADETLEMPPMGTLLGGFIEIHGNGTGGSVNWTQGCIAVTDWWIDRLWEIVHVGTPVLVE
;
A
#
# COMPACT_ATOMS: atom_id res chain seq x y z
N MET A 1 -17.93 -2.48 -21.82
CA MET A 1 -16.48 -2.79 -21.77
C MET A 1 -15.77 -1.55 -21.27
N ARG A 2 -15.67 -1.39 -19.95
CA ARG A 2 -14.86 -0.35 -19.32
C ARG A 2 -13.53 -1.01 -19.01
N ALA A 3 -12.45 -0.45 -19.57
CA ALA A 3 -11.10 -0.91 -19.26
C ALA A 3 -10.81 -0.55 -17.80
N ALA A 4 -10.61 -1.56 -16.96
CA ALA A 4 -10.10 -1.37 -15.62
C ALA A 4 -8.71 -0.72 -15.74
N PHE A 5 -8.59 0.52 -15.28
CA PHE A 5 -7.31 1.17 -15.10
C PHE A 5 -6.60 0.45 -13.95
N PHE A 6 -5.76 -0.53 -14.27
CA PHE A 6 -4.78 -1.05 -13.33
C PHE A 6 -3.87 0.11 -12.90
N PRO A 7 -3.68 0.40 -11.60
CA PRO A 7 -2.64 1.33 -11.20
C PRO A 7 -1.30 0.69 -11.55
N ILE A 8 -0.61 1.28 -12.51
CA ILE A 8 0.77 0.98 -12.89
C ILE A 8 1.66 1.40 -11.73
N PHE A 9 1.72 0.60 -10.66
CA PHE A 9 2.66 0.81 -9.57
C PHE A 9 3.71 -0.30 -9.44
N PHE A 10 3.60 -1.39 -10.22
CA PHE A 10 4.63 -2.43 -10.26
C PHE A 10 4.83 -2.98 -11.68
N ALA A 11 5.45 -2.17 -12.54
CA ALA A 11 6.11 -2.65 -13.75
C ALA A 11 7.52 -2.04 -13.87
N LEU A 12 8.33 -2.21 -12.82
CA LEU A 12 9.78 -2.04 -12.91
C LEU A 12 10.45 -3.31 -12.37
N VAL A 13 10.39 -4.37 -13.15
CA VAL A 13 11.17 -5.59 -12.94
C VAL A 13 12.14 -5.77 -14.11
N PHE A 14 13.42 -5.76 -13.76
CA PHE A 14 14.63 -6.08 -14.52
C PHE A 14 14.44 -6.97 -15.77
N GLY A 15 14.73 -6.41 -16.95
CA GLY A 15 15.08 -7.15 -18.15
C GLY A 15 16.59 -7.12 -18.38
N ILE A 16 17.25 -8.27 -18.24
CA ILE A 16 18.67 -8.44 -18.57
C ILE A 16 18.77 -8.74 -20.07
N SER A 17 19.30 -7.82 -20.88
CA SER A 17 20.19 -8.09 -22.04
C SER A 17 20.50 -6.82 -22.85
N GLY A 18 21.78 -6.44 -22.87
CA GLY A 18 22.48 -6.08 -24.10
C GLY A 18 22.14 -4.78 -24.85
N ALA A 19 22.34 -3.61 -24.23
CA ALA A 19 22.90 -2.40 -24.86
C ALA A 19 23.07 -1.33 -23.76
N ALA A 20 24.20 -0.61 -23.74
CA ALA A 20 24.40 0.47 -22.78
C ALA A 20 23.35 1.59 -23.03
N PRO A 21 22.54 1.98 -22.03
CA PRO A 21 21.59 3.07 -22.20
C PRO A 21 22.34 4.40 -22.29
N PRO A 22 21.79 5.37 -23.04
CA PRO A 22 22.30 6.74 -23.04
C PRO A 22 22.17 7.36 -21.64
N ASP A 23 22.94 8.42 -21.45
CA ASP A 23 23.26 9.13 -20.20
C ASP A 23 22.21 9.14 -19.08
N ARG A 24 22.70 9.02 -17.83
CA ARG A 24 21.90 9.08 -16.60
C ARG A 24 21.47 10.52 -16.31
N ASP A 25 20.39 10.97 -16.95
CA ASP A 25 19.50 11.95 -16.30
C ASP A 25 18.43 11.16 -15.57
N ALA A 26 18.52 11.13 -14.24
CA ALA A 26 17.63 10.37 -13.38
C ALA A 26 16.18 10.78 -13.67
N SER A 27 15.32 9.81 -14.00
CA SER A 27 13.88 10.05 -14.04
C SER A 27 13.44 10.76 -12.75
N PRO A 28 12.62 11.82 -12.83
CA PRO A 28 12.18 12.56 -11.66
C PRO A 28 11.62 11.58 -10.62
N PRO A 29 11.93 11.76 -9.33
CA PRO A 29 11.50 10.83 -8.30
C PRO A 29 9.96 10.75 -8.30
N LEU A 30 9.46 9.52 -8.29
CA LEU A 30 8.02 9.24 -8.31
C LEU A 30 7.45 9.40 -6.90
N TYR A 31 6.47 10.29 -6.77
CA TYR A 31 5.63 10.51 -5.60
C TYR A 31 4.20 10.10 -5.94
N TYR A 32 3.36 10.07 -4.92
CA TYR A 32 1.92 9.91 -5.08
C TYR A 32 1.17 10.80 -4.08
N SER A 33 -0.03 11.23 -4.46
CA SER A 33 -0.90 11.99 -3.58
C SER A 33 -1.37 11.13 -2.40
N ILE A 34 -1.32 11.66 -1.18
CA ILE A 34 -1.89 11.02 0.01
C ILE A 34 -3.22 11.64 0.45
N GLU A 35 -3.70 12.65 -0.28
CA GLU A 35 -4.99 13.30 -0.05
C GLU A 35 -6.04 12.72 -1.00
N ARG A 36 -7.23 12.44 -0.46
CA ARG A 36 -8.44 12.31 -1.28
C ARG A 36 -8.89 13.71 -1.65
N ASP A 37 -9.19 13.92 -2.92
CA ASP A 37 -9.57 15.23 -3.47
C ASP A 37 -8.50 16.31 -3.27
N GLY A 38 -7.23 15.94 -3.42
CA GLY A 38 -6.10 16.85 -3.31
C GLY A 38 -6.15 17.96 -4.35
N THR A 39 -5.64 19.15 -4.02
CA THR A 39 -5.66 20.30 -4.95
C THR A 39 -4.28 20.51 -5.56
N LEU A 40 -4.23 20.61 -6.89
CA LEU A 40 -3.07 21.12 -7.61
C LEU A 40 -3.19 22.63 -7.73
N TYR A 41 -2.12 23.37 -7.42
CA TYR A 41 -2.11 24.83 -7.40
C TYR A 41 -1.25 25.40 -8.54
N ALA A 42 -1.60 26.58 -9.04
CA ALA A 42 -0.81 27.29 -10.06
C ALA A 42 0.43 27.99 -9.48
N ARG A 43 0.49 28.14 -8.15
CA ARG A 43 1.59 28.78 -7.40
C ARG A 43 1.85 27.97 -6.12
N PRO A 44 3.03 28.09 -5.49
CA PRO A 44 3.34 27.46 -4.19
C PRO A 44 2.62 28.19 -3.04
N ASP A 45 1.30 28.34 -3.16
CA ASP A 45 0.41 28.93 -2.17
C ASP A 45 -0.99 28.30 -2.28
N ARG A 46 -1.77 28.34 -1.20
CA ARG A 46 -3.13 27.77 -1.16
C ARG A 46 -4.21 28.69 -1.76
N THR A 47 -3.83 29.76 -2.46
CA THR A 47 -4.76 30.80 -2.94
C THR A 47 -5.08 30.69 -4.43
N ALA A 48 -4.33 29.89 -5.18
CA ALA A 48 -4.47 29.75 -6.63
C ALA A 48 -4.61 28.29 -7.04
N PRO A 49 -5.78 27.64 -6.80
CA PRO A 49 -6.04 26.32 -7.37
C PRO A 49 -5.92 26.36 -8.89
N LEU A 50 -5.40 25.31 -9.50
CA LEU A 50 -5.24 25.22 -10.94
C LEU A 50 -6.64 25.15 -11.59
N PRO A 51 -6.99 26.11 -12.47
CA PRO A 51 -8.33 26.17 -13.06
C PRO A 51 -8.57 24.97 -13.97
N ASP A 52 -9.81 24.47 -13.98
CA ASP A 52 -10.30 23.36 -14.80
C ASP A 52 -9.56 22.01 -14.61
N PHE A 53 -8.70 21.90 -13.59
CA PHE A 53 -8.08 20.64 -13.19
C PHE A 53 -8.96 19.92 -12.15
N ARG A 54 -9.18 18.62 -12.36
CA ARG A 54 -9.91 17.80 -11.38
C ARG A 54 -9.10 17.65 -10.08
N PRO A 55 -9.73 17.33 -8.94
CA PRO A 55 -8.99 16.97 -7.74
C PRO A 55 -8.06 15.77 -7.99
N LEU A 56 -6.92 15.76 -7.30
CA LEU A 56 -5.99 14.65 -7.27
C LEU A 56 -6.63 13.49 -6.49
N ALA A 57 -6.56 12.30 -7.07
CA ALA A 57 -6.99 11.07 -6.43
C ALA A 57 -5.96 10.60 -5.41
N LEU A 58 -6.39 9.79 -4.44
CA LEU A 58 -5.47 9.07 -3.55
C LEU A 58 -4.58 8.13 -4.38
N GLN A 59 -3.29 8.07 -4.05
CA GLN A 59 -2.25 7.35 -4.81
C GLN A 59 -2.04 7.85 -6.26
N GLU A 60 -2.58 9.02 -6.64
CA GLU A 60 -2.32 9.56 -7.98
C GLU A 60 -0.81 9.77 -8.20
N PRO A 61 -0.20 9.19 -9.24
CA PRO A 61 1.23 9.34 -9.51
C PRO A 61 1.61 10.79 -9.84
N LEU A 62 2.66 11.28 -9.20
CA LEU A 62 3.20 12.63 -9.35
C LEU A 62 4.71 12.55 -9.57
N PHE A 63 5.21 13.15 -10.65
CA PHE A 63 6.64 13.29 -10.91
C PHE A 63 7.12 14.61 -10.32
N MET A 64 8.00 14.56 -9.32
CA MET A 64 8.59 15.77 -8.75
C MET A 64 9.56 16.41 -9.74
N LEU A 65 9.33 17.69 -10.04
CA LEU A 65 10.18 18.52 -10.90
C LEU A 65 11.18 19.33 -10.06
N ASP A 66 10.67 20.01 -9.03
CA ASP A 66 11.46 20.77 -8.06
C ASP A 66 10.73 20.85 -6.71
N ALA A 67 11.42 21.37 -5.69
CA ALA A 67 10.88 21.60 -4.36
C ALA A 67 11.33 22.97 -3.84
N GLN A 68 10.41 23.73 -3.24
CA GLN A 68 10.67 25.04 -2.67
C GLN A 68 9.71 25.35 -1.52
N ASP A 69 10.24 25.82 -0.39
CA ASP A 69 9.47 26.37 0.74
C ASP A 69 8.27 25.52 1.23
N GLY A 70 8.44 24.18 1.29
CA GLY A 70 7.38 23.25 1.71
C GLY A 70 6.35 22.93 0.62
N TRP A 71 6.66 23.26 -0.63
CA TRP A 71 5.86 22.93 -1.81
C TRP A 71 6.68 22.13 -2.80
N LEU A 72 5.99 21.25 -3.53
CA LEU A 72 6.56 20.49 -4.62
C LEU A 72 5.92 20.94 -5.92
N HIS A 73 6.76 21.28 -6.89
CA HIS A 73 6.34 21.40 -8.27
C HIS A 73 6.33 20.00 -8.87
N VAL A 74 5.16 19.59 -9.34
CA VAL A 74 4.93 18.22 -9.82
C VAL A 74 4.33 18.23 -11.22
N ARG A 75 4.51 17.12 -11.92
CA ARG A 75 3.82 16.79 -13.17
C ARG A 75 2.99 15.52 -12.97
N THR A 76 1.74 15.54 -13.41
CA THR A 76 0.86 14.36 -13.41
C THR A 76 1.17 13.42 -14.57
N MET A 77 0.54 12.24 -14.60
CA MET A 77 0.64 11.31 -15.73
C MET A 77 0.11 11.89 -17.05
N ASP A 78 -0.84 12.82 -16.97
CA ASP A 78 -1.45 13.50 -18.13
C ASP A 78 -0.67 14.77 -18.54
N ASP A 79 0.60 14.89 -18.12
CA ASP A 79 1.51 16.00 -18.38
C ASP A 79 1.04 17.38 -17.86
N VAL A 80 0.12 17.42 -16.89
CA VAL A 80 -0.29 18.66 -16.22
C VAL A 80 0.71 19.01 -15.13
N THR A 81 1.18 20.25 -15.10
CA THR A 81 2.13 20.74 -14.08
C THR A 81 1.46 21.68 -13.09
N GLY A 82 1.86 21.59 -11.82
CA GLY A 82 1.44 22.53 -10.77
C GLY A 82 2.12 22.25 -9.45
N PHE A 83 1.68 22.93 -8.40
CA PHE A 83 2.24 22.85 -7.06
C PHE A 83 1.32 22.08 -6.12
N VAL A 84 1.93 21.26 -5.26
CA VAL A 84 1.25 20.59 -4.14
C VAL A 84 2.04 20.85 -2.86
N PRO A 85 1.38 20.98 -1.69
CA PRO A 85 2.09 21.02 -0.41
C PRO A 85 2.92 19.74 -0.24
N GLU A 86 4.12 19.84 0.30
CA GLU A 86 4.99 18.68 0.53
C GLU A 86 4.31 17.65 1.44
N GLU A 87 3.55 18.11 2.43
CA GLU A 87 2.78 17.24 3.32
C GLU A 87 1.60 16.50 2.65
N ALA A 88 1.22 16.87 1.43
CA ALA A 88 0.11 16.26 0.69
C ALA A 88 0.57 15.10 -0.22
N VAL A 89 1.86 14.80 -0.26
CA VAL A 89 2.41 13.69 -1.05
C VAL A 89 3.30 12.79 -0.22
N SER A 90 3.52 11.57 -0.74
CA SER A 90 4.53 10.67 -0.21
C SER A 90 5.17 9.88 -1.34
N ASN A 91 6.35 9.32 -1.06
CA ASN A 91 6.96 8.29 -1.89
C ASN A 91 7.35 7.06 -1.04
N VAL A 92 6.77 6.95 0.16
CA VAL A 92 7.01 5.84 1.07
C VAL A 92 6.21 4.63 0.61
N TRP A 93 6.85 3.48 0.47
CA TRP A 93 6.14 2.22 0.24
C TRP A 93 6.80 1.08 1.00
N LEU A 94 6.02 0.04 1.28
CA LEU A 94 6.44 -1.08 2.11
C LEU A 94 6.58 -2.34 1.26
N ARG A 95 7.62 -3.12 1.54
CA ARG A 95 7.77 -4.48 1.03
C ARG A 95 7.95 -5.43 2.18
N ILE A 96 7.12 -6.45 2.28
CA ILE A 96 7.19 -7.47 3.32
C ILE A 96 7.61 -8.76 2.65
N SER A 97 8.74 -9.31 3.09
CA SER A 97 9.22 -10.61 2.66
C SER A 97 8.89 -11.64 3.73
N LYS A 98 7.98 -12.57 3.44
CA LYS A 98 7.63 -13.73 4.26
C LYS A 98 8.82 -14.67 4.39
N LYS A 99 9.55 -14.88 3.28
CA LYS A 99 10.77 -15.69 3.26
C LYS A 99 11.87 -15.12 4.15
N GLN A 100 12.08 -13.80 4.13
CA GLN A 100 13.11 -13.14 4.95
C GLN A 100 12.59 -12.73 6.33
N GLN A 101 11.28 -12.88 6.58
CA GLN A 101 10.57 -12.33 7.74
C GLN A 101 11.00 -10.89 8.05
N THR A 102 11.01 -10.07 7.00
CA THR A 102 11.48 -8.68 7.06
C THR A 102 10.52 -7.75 6.32
N LEU A 103 10.14 -6.65 6.98
CA LEU A 103 9.52 -5.49 6.37
C LEU A 103 10.60 -4.48 5.99
N PHE A 104 10.61 -4.11 4.72
CA PHE A 104 11.47 -3.10 4.12
C PHE A 104 10.65 -1.84 3.90
N VAL A 105 11.18 -0.70 4.33
CA VAL A 105 10.57 0.62 4.06
C VAL A 105 11.41 1.29 3.00
N TYR A 106 10.78 1.73 1.91
CA TYR A 106 11.41 2.46 0.83
C TYR A 106 10.93 3.91 0.79
N ARG A 107 11.76 4.80 0.23
CA ARG A 107 11.39 6.14 -0.24
C ARG A 107 11.77 6.23 -1.72
N GLY A 108 10.79 6.16 -2.60
CA GLY A 108 11.06 5.95 -4.03
C GLY A 108 11.86 4.66 -4.24
N ALA A 109 13.03 4.74 -4.87
CA ALA A 109 13.92 3.59 -5.07
C ALA A 109 14.85 3.30 -3.88
N ASP A 110 14.95 4.22 -2.92
CA ASP A 110 15.92 4.14 -1.84
C ASP A 110 15.38 3.33 -0.66
N LEU A 111 16.16 2.35 -0.22
CA LEU A 111 15.82 1.58 0.96
C LEU A 111 16.14 2.38 2.23
N ALA A 112 15.10 2.74 2.99
CA ALA A 112 15.22 3.52 4.21
C ALA A 112 15.42 2.64 5.46
N MET A 113 14.68 1.53 5.60
CA MET A 113 14.69 0.70 6.82
C MET A 113 14.49 -0.79 6.52
N ARG A 114 15.04 -1.64 7.41
CA ARG A 114 14.78 -3.08 7.47
C ARG A 114 14.31 -3.44 8.88
N ILE A 115 13.18 -4.12 8.99
CA ILE A 115 12.49 -4.40 10.25
C ILE A 115 12.16 -5.89 10.30
N SER A 116 12.64 -6.61 11.31
CA SER A 116 12.22 -8.01 11.53
C SER A 116 10.73 -8.06 11.87
N VAL A 117 10.01 -9.00 11.26
CA VAL A 117 8.56 -9.18 11.47
C VAL A 117 8.23 -10.58 11.96
N ASP A 118 7.21 -10.64 12.80
CA ASP A 118 6.48 -11.86 13.12
C ASP A 118 5.30 -12.01 12.13
N LEU A 119 4.95 -13.24 11.76
CA LEU A 119 3.95 -13.51 10.73
C LEU A 119 2.88 -14.50 11.21
N GLY A 120 1.95 -14.82 10.30
CA GLY A 120 0.96 -15.86 10.51
C GLY A 120 1.59 -17.22 10.80
N LEU A 121 0.93 -18.05 11.60
CA LEU A 121 1.41 -19.38 11.97
C LEU A 121 1.88 -20.21 10.75
N ASN A 122 1.15 -20.14 9.64
CA ASN A 122 1.47 -20.80 8.38
C ASN A 122 1.93 -19.80 7.30
N ALA A 123 2.93 -18.99 7.63
CA ALA A 123 3.46 -17.93 6.77
C ALA A 123 4.14 -18.40 5.47
N ILE A 124 4.23 -19.70 5.17
CA ILE A 124 4.80 -20.15 3.89
C ILE A 124 3.75 -20.12 2.78
N MET A 125 2.48 -20.30 3.14
CA MET A 125 1.39 -20.40 2.18
C MET A 125 0.66 -19.07 2.06
N ASP A 126 0.10 -18.80 0.88
CA ASP A 126 -0.81 -17.67 0.69
C ASP A 126 -2.14 -17.89 1.42
N LYS A 127 -2.74 -16.78 1.86
CA LYS A 127 -4.03 -16.75 2.52
C LYS A 127 -5.14 -16.84 1.47
N VAL A 128 -5.90 -17.92 1.53
CA VAL A 128 -7.02 -18.18 0.60
C VAL A 128 -8.38 -18.11 1.28
N ARG A 129 -8.42 -18.18 2.62
CA ARG A 129 -9.64 -18.11 3.41
C ARG A 129 -9.38 -17.69 4.85
N ARG A 130 -10.45 -17.36 5.56
CA ARG A 130 -10.45 -17.11 7.00
C ARG A 130 -10.07 -18.39 7.75
N GLY A 131 -9.16 -18.26 8.70
CA GLY A 131 -8.86 -19.35 9.64
C GLY A 131 -9.67 -19.25 10.92
N GLY A 132 -9.69 -20.34 11.67
CA GLY A 132 -10.38 -20.44 12.95
C GLY A 132 -9.61 -21.33 13.91
N THR A 133 -10.07 -21.40 15.16
CA THR A 133 -9.46 -22.31 16.15
C THR A 133 -9.53 -23.78 15.75
N LEU A 134 -10.53 -24.15 14.94
CA LEU A 134 -10.67 -25.49 14.36
C LEU A 134 -9.88 -25.68 13.04
N GLU A 135 -9.49 -24.58 12.40
CA GLU A 135 -8.77 -24.57 11.12
C GLU A 135 -7.60 -23.55 11.19
N PRO A 136 -6.62 -23.76 12.08
CA PRO A 136 -5.51 -22.83 12.28
C PRO A 136 -4.50 -22.84 11.14
N ASP A 137 -4.55 -23.83 10.24
CA ASP A 137 -3.69 -23.90 9.06
C ASP A 137 -3.95 -22.74 8.08
N HIS A 138 -5.13 -22.11 8.15
CA HIS A 138 -5.53 -20.92 7.39
C HIS A 138 -5.10 -19.59 8.05
N TRP A 139 -4.40 -19.63 9.20
CA TRP A 139 -3.72 -18.47 9.78
C TRP A 139 -2.43 -18.15 9.00
N ARG A 140 -2.64 -17.57 7.83
CA ARG A 140 -1.62 -17.26 6.83
C ARG A 140 -1.57 -15.76 6.58
N THR A 141 -0.38 -15.23 6.37
CA THR A 141 -0.20 -13.85 5.88
C THR A 141 -0.39 -13.86 4.36
N PRO A 142 -1.28 -13.03 3.80
CA PRO A 142 -1.52 -12.99 2.36
C PRO A 142 -0.29 -12.52 1.59
N GLU A 143 -0.17 -12.95 0.34
CA GLU A 143 0.77 -12.43 -0.66
C GLU A 143 0.00 -11.59 -1.68
N GLY A 144 0.65 -10.56 -2.24
CA GLY A 144 0.03 -9.68 -3.23
C GLY A 144 0.35 -8.20 -3.03
N ASN A 145 -0.33 -7.38 -3.81
CA ASN A 145 -0.26 -5.92 -3.72
C ASN A 145 -1.43 -5.39 -2.89
N PHE A 146 -1.10 -4.61 -1.86
CA PHE A 146 -2.04 -4.03 -0.92
C PHE A 146 -1.76 -2.54 -0.74
N HIS A 147 -2.62 -1.88 0.01
CA HIS A 147 -2.38 -0.55 0.53
C HIS A 147 -2.99 -0.40 1.94
N ILE A 148 -2.53 0.61 2.68
CA ILE A 148 -3.10 0.93 3.99
C ILE A 148 -4.46 1.60 3.81
N VAL A 149 -5.54 1.00 4.30
CA VAL A 149 -6.90 1.57 4.25
C VAL A 149 -7.27 2.33 5.52
N ALA A 150 -6.64 2.01 6.65
CA ALA A 150 -6.91 2.66 7.92
C ALA A 150 -5.73 2.58 8.88
N LYS A 151 -5.71 3.50 9.84
CA LYS A 151 -4.77 3.53 10.97
C LYS A 151 -5.57 3.44 12.26
N ASN A 152 -5.35 2.40 13.06
CA ASN A 152 -6.02 2.18 14.34
C ASN A 152 -5.07 2.46 15.51
N PRO A 153 -5.19 3.63 16.18
CA PRO A 153 -4.33 3.99 17.31
C PRO A 153 -4.73 3.29 18.62
N ASN A 154 -5.89 2.63 18.65
CA ASN A 154 -6.45 1.94 19.82
C ASN A 154 -6.51 0.42 19.59
N SER A 155 -5.53 -0.13 18.85
CA SER A 155 -5.46 -1.56 18.63
C SER A 155 -5.18 -2.28 19.95
N LYS A 156 -5.73 -3.50 20.10
CA LYS A 156 -5.36 -4.39 21.20
C LYS A 156 -3.88 -4.79 21.18
N PHE A 157 -3.19 -4.55 20.06
CA PHE A 157 -1.76 -4.76 19.85
C PHE A 157 -1.01 -3.42 19.75
N TYR A 158 -1.33 -2.47 20.62
CA TYR A 158 -0.79 -1.10 20.68
C TYR A 158 -1.25 -0.18 19.53
N LYS A 159 -0.79 -0.41 18.29
CA LYS A 159 -1.20 0.33 17.08
C LYS A 159 -1.32 -0.63 15.91
N ALA A 160 -2.17 -0.33 14.94
CA ALA A 160 -2.31 -1.13 13.73
C ALA A 160 -2.49 -0.27 12.46
N LEU A 161 -1.81 -0.68 11.39
CA LEU A 161 -2.00 -0.20 10.02
C LEU A 161 -2.76 -1.29 9.26
N VAL A 162 -3.98 -1.01 8.83
CA VAL A 162 -4.90 -2.00 8.25
C VAL A 162 -4.67 -2.10 6.75
N LEU A 163 -4.46 -3.30 6.21
CA LEU A 163 -4.37 -3.56 4.77
C LEU A 163 -5.76 -3.67 4.13
N ASN A 164 -5.89 -3.38 2.83
CA ASN A 164 -7.07 -3.68 2.02
C ASN A 164 -7.25 -5.17 1.70
N TYR A 165 -6.84 -6.10 2.57
CA TYR A 165 -7.14 -7.53 2.35
C TYR A 165 -8.59 -7.82 2.77
N PRO A 166 -9.40 -8.51 1.94
CA PRO A 166 -9.07 -9.08 0.63
C PRO A 166 -9.00 -8.03 -0.50
N SER A 167 -8.02 -8.19 -1.40
CA SER A 167 -7.83 -7.39 -2.62
C SER A 167 -8.71 -7.88 -3.79
N ALA A 168 -8.68 -7.16 -4.91
CA ALA A 168 -9.32 -7.60 -6.15
C ALA A 168 -8.86 -9.00 -6.61
N GLU A 169 -7.57 -9.31 -6.51
CA GLU A 169 -7.05 -10.63 -6.87
C GLU A 169 -7.59 -11.72 -5.93
N ASP A 170 -7.68 -11.44 -4.63
CA ASP A 170 -8.28 -12.35 -3.65
C ASP A 170 -9.76 -12.61 -3.95
N ALA A 171 -10.50 -11.57 -4.34
CA ALA A 171 -11.90 -11.67 -4.74
C ALA A 171 -12.07 -12.52 -6.00
N GLU A 172 -11.23 -12.34 -7.03
CA GLU A 172 -11.24 -13.17 -8.24
C GLU A 172 -11.01 -14.66 -7.94
N ARG A 173 -10.06 -14.97 -7.05
CA ARG A 173 -9.82 -16.34 -6.59
C ARG A 173 -11.01 -16.86 -5.76
N GLY A 174 -11.57 -16.01 -4.92
CA GLY A 174 -12.73 -16.33 -4.06
C GLY A 174 -13.97 -16.69 -4.85
N ILE A 175 -14.36 -15.86 -5.83
CA ILE A 175 -15.58 -16.10 -6.63
C ILE A 175 -15.43 -17.35 -7.51
N ARG A 176 -14.25 -17.56 -8.10
CA ARG A 176 -13.95 -18.74 -8.93
C ARG A 176 -14.02 -20.05 -8.13
N SER A 177 -13.66 -20.01 -6.86
CA SER A 177 -13.70 -21.17 -5.96
C SER A 177 -15.04 -21.34 -5.23
N GLY A 178 -15.99 -20.42 -5.42
CA GLY A 178 -17.27 -20.43 -4.71
C GLY A 178 -17.16 -20.11 -3.22
N LEU A 179 -16.07 -19.45 -2.79
CA LEU A 179 -15.86 -19.04 -1.40
C LEU A 179 -16.62 -17.77 -1.03
N ILE A 180 -16.89 -16.90 -2.00
CA ILE A 180 -17.63 -15.64 -1.78
C ILE A 180 -18.80 -15.54 -2.76
N THR A 181 -19.79 -14.72 -2.43
CA THR A 181 -20.92 -14.42 -3.31
C THR A 181 -20.54 -13.40 -4.39
N GLU A 182 -21.38 -13.24 -5.41
CA GLU A 182 -21.23 -12.15 -6.40
C GLU A 182 -21.30 -10.78 -5.71
N GLU A 183 -22.17 -10.63 -4.70
CA GLU A 183 -22.31 -9.37 -3.94
C GLU A 183 -21.03 -9.03 -3.15
N GLU A 184 -20.40 -10.04 -2.52
CA GLU A 184 -19.11 -9.86 -1.85
C GLU A 184 -17.98 -9.55 -2.85
N TYR A 185 -18.00 -10.20 -4.01
CA TYR A 185 -17.05 -9.93 -5.09
C TYR A 185 -17.16 -8.47 -5.56
N ASP A 186 -18.35 -8.03 -5.95
CA ASP A 186 -18.59 -6.67 -6.44
C ASP A 186 -18.19 -5.63 -5.39
N ALA A 187 -18.50 -5.86 -4.11
CA ALA A 187 -18.12 -4.97 -3.02
C ALA A 187 -16.60 -4.89 -2.79
N ILE A 188 -15.85 -5.99 -2.98
CA ILE A 188 -14.39 -5.96 -2.90
C ILE A 188 -13.80 -5.23 -4.11
N MET A 189 -14.32 -5.45 -5.31
CA MET A 189 -13.87 -4.77 -6.52
C MET A 189 -14.09 -3.25 -6.44
N GLU A 190 -15.26 -2.81 -5.98
CA GLU A 190 -15.56 -1.38 -5.76
C GLU A 190 -14.63 -0.76 -4.72
N ALA A 191 -14.37 -1.45 -3.61
CA ALA A 191 -13.43 -0.98 -2.59
C ALA A 191 -11.99 -0.88 -3.13
N ASP A 192 -11.55 -1.80 -3.98
CA ASP A 192 -10.22 -1.73 -4.60
C ASP A 192 -10.12 -0.53 -5.57
N GLU A 193 -11.11 -0.34 -6.44
CA GLU A 193 -11.17 0.79 -7.38
C GLU A 193 -11.18 2.16 -6.69
N THR A 194 -11.80 2.24 -5.51
CA THR A 194 -11.94 3.48 -4.73
C THR A 194 -10.89 3.63 -3.62
N LEU A 195 -9.99 2.65 -3.48
CA LEU A 195 -9.00 2.56 -2.40
C LEU A 195 -9.62 2.61 -0.99
N GLU A 196 -10.81 2.05 -0.83
CA GLU A 196 -11.56 2.01 0.41
C GLU A 196 -11.40 0.67 1.15
N MET A 197 -11.96 0.61 2.35
CA MET A 197 -11.92 -0.62 3.15
C MET A 197 -12.87 -1.67 2.54
N PRO A 198 -12.37 -2.84 2.10
CA PRO A 198 -13.24 -3.90 1.60
C PRO A 198 -14.04 -4.55 2.75
N PRO A 199 -15.06 -5.37 2.44
CA PRO A 199 -15.74 -6.19 3.44
C PRO A 199 -14.76 -7.07 4.25
N MET A 200 -14.58 -6.74 5.53
CA MET A 200 -13.60 -7.42 6.41
C MET A 200 -14.12 -8.74 7.03
N GLY A 201 -15.33 -9.16 6.67
CA GLY A 201 -16.06 -10.26 7.31
C GLY A 201 -16.35 -11.46 6.42
N THR A 202 -15.84 -11.47 5.18
CA THR A 202 -16.12 -12.54 4.20
C THR A 202 -15.42 -13.85 4.58
N LEU A 203 -15.70 -14.93 3.85
CA LEU A 203 -14.98 -16.20 3.99
C LEU A 203 -13.51 -16.13 3.54
N LEU A 204 -13.10 -15.11 2.78
CA LEU A 204 -11.68 -14.85 2.50
C LEU A 204 -10.94 -14.36 3.76
N GLY A 205 -11.68 -13.77 4.70
CA GLY A 205 -11.17 -13.12 5.89
C GLY A 205 -11.15 -11.59 5.74
N GLY A 206 -10.30 -10.96 6.54
CA GLY A 206 -10.17 -9.51 6.62
C GLY A 206 -9.28 -9.15 7.82
N PHE A 207 -9.12 -7.85 8.08
CA PHE A 207 -8.32 -7.31 9.20
C PHE A 207 -6.91 -7.89 9.25
N ILE A 208 -6.25 -7.98 8.09
CA ILE A 208 -4.80 -8.18 8.04
C ILE A 208 -4.16 -6.83 8.32
N GLU A 209 -3.30 -6.78 9.33
CA GLU A 209 -2.73 -5.55 9.85
C GLU A 209 -1.22 -5.66 9.99
N ILE A 210 -0.52 -4.54 9.85
CA ILE A 210 0.81 -4.35 10.42
C ILE A 210 0.62 -3.75 11.81
N HIS A 211 0.94 -4.47 12.88
CA HIS A 211 0.66 -4.04 14.25
C HIS A 211 1.87 -4.12 15.19
N GLY A 212 1.75 -3.47 16.36
CA GLY A 212 2.73 -3.53 17.45
C GLY A 212 2.73 -4.88 18.17
N ASN A 213 3.29 -4.94 19.38
CA ASN A 213 3.36 -6.13 20.22
C ASN A 213 4.07 -7.35 19.59
N GLY A 214 4.78 -7.17 18.47
CA GLY A 214 5.64 -8.18 17.90
C GLY A 214 6.84 -8.46 18.81
N THR A 215 7.31 -9.70 18.76
CA THR A 215 8.47 -10.16 19.54
C THR A 215 9.78 -9.58 19.03
N GLY A 216 9.83 -9.21 17.74
CA GLY A 216 11.05 -8.82 17.03
C GLY A 216 12.00 -9.99 16.76
N GLY A 217 11.58 -11.22 17.08
CA GLY A 217 12.37 -12.44 16.95
C GLY A 217 12.09 -13.25 15.69
N SER A 218 11.28 -12.71 14.76
CA SER A 218 10.85 -13.41 13.54
C SER A 218 10.09 -14.71 13.86
N VAL A 219 9.10 -14.62 14.74
CA VAL A 219 8.28 -15.76 15.19
C VAL A 219 6.95 -15.81 14.44
N ASN A 220 6.49 -16.99 14.06
CA ASN A 220 5.20 -17.18 13.40
C ASN A 220 4.12 -17.53 14.42
N TRP A 221 3.30 -16.55 14.82
CA TRP A 221 2.28 -16.72 15.86
C TRP A 221 0.95 -16.01 15.57
N THR A 222 0.93 -15.06 14.63
CA THR A 222 -0.28 -14.28 14.36
C THR A 222 -1.32 -15.12 13.62
N GLN A 223 -2.53 -14.58 13.47
CA GLN A 223 -3.58 -15.20 12.65
C GLN A 223 -3.51 -14.81 11.17
N GLY A 224 -2.45 -14.11 10.77
CA GLY A 224 -2.22 -13.61 9.41
C GLY A 224 -1.60 -12.21 9.36
N CYS A 225 -1.68 -11.46 10.46
CA CYS A 225 -1.07 -10.13 10.58
C CYS A 225 0.47 -10.16 10.55
N ILE A 226 1.06 -8.99 10.38
CA ILE A 226 2.49 -8.74 10.39
C ILE A 226 2.81 -7.96 11.67
N ALA A 227 3.43 -8.58 12.67
CA ALA A 227 3.72 -7.91 13.93
C ALA A 227 5.17 -7.38 13.96
N VAL A 228 5.32 -6.14 14.40
CA VAL A 228 6.61 -5.48 14.69
C VAL A 228 6.63 -5.06 16.16
N THR A 229 7.81 -4.72 16.69
CA THR A 229 7.88 -4.19 18.05
C THR A 229 7.19 -2.83 18.15
N ASP A 230 6.75 -2.44 19.34
CA ASP A 230 6.08 -1.14 19.57
C ASP A 230 6.95 0.04 19.14
N TRP A 231 8.27 -0.09 19.34
CA TRP A 231 9.24 0.91 18.88
C TRP A 231 9.22 1.09 17.35
N TRP A 232 9.06 -0.01 16.59
CA TRP A 232 9.00 0.06 15.13
C TRP A 232 7.64 0.53 14.63
N ILE A 233 6.52 0.10 15.25
CA ILE A 233 5.21 0.56 14.80
C ILE A 233 5.02 2.06 15.03
N ASP A 234 5.64 2.64 16.07
CA ASP A 234 5.67 4.11 16.26
C ASP A 234 6.34 4.85 15.11
N ARG A 235 7.39 4.27 14.51
CA ARG A 235 8.19 4.91 13.45
C ARG A 235 7.48 4.79 12.13
N LEU A 236 6.89 3.63 11.87
CA LEU A 236 5.98 3.44 10.74
C LEU A 236 4.78 4.38 10.85
N TRP A 237 4.23 4.58 12.05
CA TRP A 237 3.07 5.44 12.26
C TRP A 237 3.29 6.89 11.81
N GLU A 238 4.51 7.40 11.89
CA GLU A 238 4.84 8.78 11.50
C GLU A 238 4.93 8.97 9.98
N ILE A 239 5.29 7.93 9.23
CA ILE A 239 5.64 8.04 7.79
C ILE A 239 4.65 7.30 6.87
N VAL A 240 3.84 6.40 7.42
CA VAL A 240 2.85 5.62 6.67
C VAL A 240 1.51 6.33 6.75
N HIS A 241 0.91 6.55 5.58
CA HIS A 241 -0.37 7.22 5.41
C HIS A 241 -1.42 6.22 4.87
N VAL A 242 -2.69 6.58 4.99
CA VAL A 242 -3.73 5.87 4.21
C VAL A 242 -3.37 6.01 2.73
N GLY A 243 -3.50 4.91 1.99
CA GLY A 243 -3.03 4.80 0.60
C GLY A 243 -1.56 4.44 0.46
N THR A 244 -0.76 4.28 1.51
CA THR A 244 0.62 3.79 1.35
C THR A 244 0.63 2.40 0.70
N PRO A 245 1.33 2.20 -0.44
CA PRO A 245 1.44 0.90 -1.09
C PRO A 245 2.23 -0.11 -0.26
N VAL A 246 1.80 -1.36 -0.28
CA VAL A 246 2.40 -2.48 0.45
C VAL A 246 2.47 -3.70 -0.47
N LEU A 247 3.66 -4.20 -0.74
CA LEU A 247 3.89 -5.49 -1.40
C LEU A 247 4.17 -6.56 -0.35
N VAL A 248 3.52 -7.71 -0.42
CA VAL A 248 3.84 -8.89 0.40
C VAL A 248 4.24 -10.06 -0.50
N GLU A 249 5.42 -10.65 -0.26
CA GLU A 249 6.03 -11.77 -1.03
C GLU A 249 6.71 -12.80 -0.14
#